data_AF-A0A150PGN7-F1
#
_entry.id   AF-A0A150PGN7-F1
#
_cell.length_a   1.000
_cell.length_b   1.000
_cell.length_c   1.000
_cell.angle_alpha   90.00
_cell.angle_beta   90.00
_cell.angle_gamma   90.00
#
_symmetry.space_group_name_H-M   'P 1'
#
loop_
_entity.id
_entity.type
_entity.pdbx_description
1 polymer ?
#
loop_
_entity_poly.entity_id
_entity_poly.type
_entity_poly.pdbx_seq_one_letter_code
_entity_poly.pdbx_strand_id
1 'polypeptide(L)'
;MVAIVLGAAACTAMSGEEPPASLADEAGESALRITAHTEADFAGTFEGAGERVVFEARRTGAATATLHLEVNGQPFDASYDGDAKRAWWSGHNGALYPEDLAALKRTLAAMGDHFGGDQESLRVHEDFLVRRISFWSEAPAGLTMPERELDLSKPPGETIRVAPPGVTVFEEGDERAETGGIEVDHQGSNEDGILYLRCNANSLAVHDANGHCLQYETIFAGPNSSDCMGKCGGGCGFGTAGYTYDCLDHDRCGRKHGGSFNPWDAECGDEYWEADDDFLHSIIGRCL
;
A
#
# COMPACT_ATOMS: atom_id res chain seq x y z
N MET A 1 36.97 10.24 -77.92
CA MET A 1 35.94 10.19 -76.86
C MET A 1 35.96 8.80 -76.26
N VAL A 2 35.94 8.78 -74.93
CA VAL A 2 36.49 7.74 -74.06
C VAL A 2 35.62 6.48 -74.03
N ALA A 3 36.27 5.31 -74.14
CA ALA A 3 35.70 3.99 -73.91
C ALA A 3 35.61 3.71 -72.41
N ILE A 4 34.51 3.10 -71.95
CA ILE A 4 34.40 2.55 -70.59
C ILE A 4 34.09 1.06 -70.67
N VAL A 5 34.96 0.32 -69.99
CA VAL A 5 35.13 -1.12 -69.93
C VAL A 5 34.16 -1.73 -68.91
N LEU A 6 33.51 -2.82 -69.29
CA LEU A 6 32.80 -3.74 -68.40
C LEU A 6 33.82 -4.60 -67.64
N GLY A 7 33.88 -4.46 -66.32
CA GLY A 7 34.68 -5.30 -65.42
C GLY A 7 33.77 -6.06 -64.45
N ALA A 8 33.81 -7.39 -64.51
CA ALA A 8 33.19 -8.29 -63.54
C ALA A 8 34.16 -8.53 -62.36
N ALA A 9 33.62 -8.57 -61.14
CA ALA A 9 34.26 -9.14 -59.95
C ALA A 9 33.12 -9.72 -59.09
N ALA A 10 32.95 -11.04 -59.07
CA ALA A 10 33.57 -11.98 -58.13
C ALA A 10 32.91 -11.92 -56.74
N CYS A 11 31.96 -12.83 -56.51
CA CYS A 11 31.46 -13.18 -55.19
C CYS A 11 32.50 -14.03 -54.46
N THR A 12 33.04 -13.52 -53.37
CA THR A 12 33.75 -14.32 -52.36
C THR A 12 32.90 -14.37 -51.10
N ALA A 13 32.53 -15.59 -50.72
CA ALA A 13 31.92 -15.91 -49.45
C ALA A 13 32.92 -15.65 -48.31
N MET A 14 32.49 -14.90 -47.29
CA MET A 14 33.12 -14.88 -45.99
C MET A 14 32.11 -15.43 -45.00
N SER A 15 32.45 -16.60 -44.46
CA SER A 15 31.83 -17.23 -43.30
C SER A 15 31.88 -16.26 -42.13
N GLY A 16 30.71 -15.78 -41.71
CA GLY A 16 30.52 -15.08 -40.44
C GLY A 16 29.71 -15.99 -39.53
N GLU A 17 30.33 -16.39 -38.42
CA GLU A 17 29.74 -17.11 -37.29
C GLU A 17 28.38 -16.51 -36.91
N GLU A 18 27.30 -17.30 -36.98
CA GLU A 18 26.04 -16.94 -36.32
C GLU A 18 26.25 -17.03 -34.81
N PRO A 19 26.06 -15.93 -34.03
CA PRO A 19 25.87 -16.07 -32.60
C PRO A 19 24.53 -16.78 -32.37
N PRO A 20 24.45 -17.76 -31.45
CA PRO A 20 23.20 -18.44 -31.17
C PRO A 20 22.18 -17.44 -30.64
N ALA A 21 21.03 -17.36 -31.30
CA ALA A 21 19.84 -16.72 -30.79
C ALA A 21 19.35 -17.50 -29.56
N SER A 22 19.91 -17.17 -28.40
CA SER A 22 19.30 -17.41 -27.10
C SER A 22 18.36 -16.24 -26.80
N LEU A 23 17.17 -16.26 -27.39
CA LEU A 23 16.04 -15.43 -26.95
C LEU A 23 15.31 -16.13 -25.80
N ALA A 24 16.06 -16.41 -24.75
CA ALA A 24 15.58 -16.72 -23.41
C ALA A 24 16.41 -15.86 -22.46
N ASP A 25 15.73 -15.28 -21.47
CA ASP A 25 16.26 -14.40 -20.41
C ASP A 25 16.43 -12.91 -20.76
N GLU A 26 15.33 -12.21 -21.03
CA GLU A 26 15.14 -10.84 -20.52
C GLU A 26 13.69 -10.63 -20.06
N ALA A 27 13.27 -11.45 -19.10
CA ALA A 27 12.33 -11.00 -18.08
C ALA A 27 13.20 -10.79 -16.83
N GLY A 28 13.46 -9.54 -16.45
CA GLY A 28 14.18 -9.25 -15.21
C GLY A 28 13.36 -9.77 -14.04
N GLU A 29 13.70 -10.96 -13.56
CA GLU A 29 13.08 -11.64 -12.43
C GLU A 29 13.28 -10.73 -11.21
N SER A 30 12.21 -10.09 -10.75
CA SER A 30 12.19 -9.35 -9.48
C SER A 30 12.55 -10.34 -8.37
N ALA A 31 13.77 -10.25 -7.86
CA ALA A 31 14.37 -11.31 -7.06
C ALA A 31 14.49 -10.87 -5.61
N LEU A 32 13.41 -11.10 -4.84
CA LEU A 32 13.51 -11.04 -3.38
C LEU A 32 14.60 -12.01 -2.92
N ARG A 33 15.66 -11.46 -2.32
CA ARG A 33 16.79 -12.20 -1.78
C ARG A 33 16.79 -12.09 -0.27
N ILE A 34 16.48 -13.19 0.41
CA ILE A 34 16.56 -13.29 1.86
C ILE A 34 18.00 -13.60 2.28
N THR A 35 18.57 -12.77 3.14
CA THR A 35 19.94 -12.92 3.66
C THR A 35 19.97 -13.44 5.10
N ALA A 36 18.88 -13.22 5.86
CA ALA A 36 18.67 -13.83 7.16
C ALA A 36 17.19 -14.20 7.34
N HIS A 37 16.92 -15.40 7.86
CA HIS A 37 15.58 -15.84 8.23
C HIS A 37 15.71 -16.80 9.43
N THR A 38 15.76 -16.23 10.63
CA THR A 38 16.05 -16.94 11.89
C THR A 38 15.00 -16.59 12.94
N GLU A 39 15.08 -17.18 14.14
CA GLU A 39 14.15 -16.86 15.24
C GLU A 39 14.12 -15.37 15.61
N ALA A 40 15.26 -14.69 15.48
CA ALA A 40 15.42 -13.32 15.93
C ALA A 40 15.56 -12.30 14.79
N ASP A 41 15.92 -12.72 13.58
CA ASP A 41 16.30 -11.83 12.49
C ASP A 41 15.67 -12.28 11.16
N PHE A 42 15.05 -11.32 10.46
CA PHE A 42 14.57 -11.46 9.09
C PHE A 42 15.09 -10.29 8.25
N ALA A 43 15.96 -10.56 7.29
CA ALA A 43 16.63 -9.54 6.49
C ALA A 43 16.78 -9.97 5.04
N GLY A 44 16.85 -8.98 4.14
CA GLY A 44 16.96 -9.25 2.73
C GLY A 44 16.96 -7.99 1.86
N THR A 45 16.84 -8.22 0.57
CA THR A 45 16.76 -7.16 -0.43
C THR A 45 15.78 -7.57 -1.53
N PHE A 46 14.96 -6.64 -1.97
CA PHE A 46 14.21 -6.72 -3.22
C PHE A 46 14.87 -5.81 -4.25
N GLU A 47 15.13 -6.32 -5.45
CA GLU A 47 15.62 -5.55 -6.59
C GLU A 47 14.81 -5.91 -7.83
N GLY A 48 14.37 -4.89 -8.58
CA GLY A 48 13.58 -5.07 -9.79
C GLY A 48 13.23 -3.73 -10.44
N ALA A 49 13.18 -3.67 -11.77
CA ALA A 49 12.81 -2.47 -12.52
C ALA A 49 13.60 -1.18 -12.17
N GLY A 50 14.84 -1.30 -11.71
CA GLY A 50 15.68 -0.16 -11.28
C GLY A 50 15.44 0.31 -9.85
N GLU A 51 14.56 -0.36 -9.11
CA GLU A 51 14.22 -0.07 -7.73
C GLU A 51 14.91 -1.04 -6.77
N ARG A 52 15.07 -0.60 -5.53
CA ARG A 52 15.73 -1.38 -4.48
C ARG A 52 15.08 -1.13 -3.13
N VAL A 53 14.74 -2.21 -2.44
CA VAL A 53 14.31 -2.19 -1.04
C VAL A 53 15.20 -3.10 -0.23
N VAL A 54 15.93 -2.56 0.74
CA VAL A 54 16.71 -3.34 1.73
C VAL A 54 15.95 -3.34 3.03
N PHE A 55 15.82 -4.49 3.69
CA PHE A 55 15.13 -4.58 4.96
C PHE A 55 15.90 -5.43 5.98
N GLU A 56 15.80 -5.01 7.24
CA GLU A 56 16.30 -5.72 8.41
C GLU A 56 15.26 -5.60 9.53
N ALA A 57 14.59 -6.70 9.83
CA ALA A 57 13.64 -6.79 10.93
C ALA A 57 14.20 -7.71 12.01
N ARG A 58 14.15 -7.25 13.26
CA ARG A 58 14.73 -7.96 14.39
C ARG A 58 13.76 -8.05 15.55
N ARG A 59 13.61 -9.25 16.10
CA ARG A 59 12.93 -9.48 17.37
C ARG A 59 13.87 -9.10 18.51
N THR A 60 13.45 -8.16 19.34
CA THR A 60 14.22 -7.69 20.51
C THR A 60 13.70 -8.24 21.83
N GLY A 61 12.57 -8.93 21.81
CA GLY A 61 11.87 -9.48 22.98
C GLY A 61 10.68 -10.34 22.57
N ALA A 62 9.91 -10.81 23.55
CA ALA A 62 8.80 -11.74 23.28
C ALA A 62 7.74 -11.11 22.35
N ALA A 63 7.40 -9.84 22.60
CA ALA A 63 6.43 -9.03 21.87
C ALA A 63 7.02 -7.71 21.35
N THR A 64 8.34 -7.64 21.14
CA THR A 64 9.02 -6.41 20.71
C THR A 64 9.87 -6.65 19.45
N ALA A 65 9.89 -5.66 18.57
CA ALA A 65 10.62 -5.71 17.31
C ALA A 65 11.20 -4.35 16.92
N THR A 66 12.28 -4.37 16.14
CA THR A 66 12.85 -3.21 15.46
C THR A 66 12.95 -3.49 13.97
N LEU A 67 12.89 -2.45 13.18
CA LEU A 67 12.92 -2.47 11.72
C LEU A 67 13.86 -1.38 11.23
N HIS A 68 14.73 -1.73 10.29
CA HIS A 68 15.39 -0.81 9.37
C HIS A 68 14.97 -1.17 7.95
N LEU A 69 14.59 -0.16 7.16
CA LEU A 69 14.17 -0.29 5.77
C LEU A 69 14.85 0.81 4.96
N GLU A 70 15.44 0.49 3.83
CA GLU A 70 15.97 1.46 2.87
C GLU A 70 15.23 1.30 1.54
N VAL A 71 14.52 2.34 1.11
CA VAL A 71 13.78 2.35 -0.17
C VAL A 71 14.49 3.31 -1.11
N ASN A 72 15.07 2.79 -2.19
CA ASN A 72 15.84 3.57 -3.18
C ASN A 72 16.91 4.49 -2.55
N GLY A 73 17.52 4.06 -1.44
CA GLY A 73 18.53 4.82 -0.69
C GLY A 73 17.98 5.72 0.43
N GLN A 74 16.66 5.85 0.57
CA GLN A 74 16.03 6.58 1.66
C GLN A 74 15.82 5.65 2.88
N PRO A 75 16.40 5.94 4.05
CA PRO A 75 16.24 5.12 5.25
C PRO A 75 14.92 5.42 5.98
N PHE A 76 14.37 4.36 6.56
CA PHE A 76 13.22 4.35 7.44
C PHE A 76 13.51 3.40 8.61
N ASP A 77 13.31 3.88 9.82
CA ASP A 77 13.46 3.08 11.04
C ASP A 77 12.12 2.97 11.75
N ALA A 78 11.85 1.83 12.34
CA ALA A 78 10.66 1.63 13.17
C ALA A 78 10.92 0.68 14.34
N SER A 79 10.12 0.81 15.39
CA SER A 79 10.11 -0.12 16.51
C SER A 79 8.70 -0.33 17.04
N TYR A 80 8.50 -1.50 17.63
CA TYR A 80 7.26 -1.92 18.24
C TYR A 80 7.55 -2.55 19.60
N ASP A 81 6.82 -2.10 20.62
CA ASP A 81 6.82 -2.65 21.96
C ASP A 81 5.38 -3.01 22.35
N GLY A 82 5.04 -4.29 22.20
CA GLY A 82 3.70 -4.79 22.52
C GLY A 82 3.38 -4.77 24.01
N ASP A 83 4.39 -4.87 24.88
CA ASP A 83 4.21 -4.85 26.34
C ASP A 83 3.91 -3.42 26.83
N ALA A 84 4.67 -2.45 26.33
CA ALA A 84 4.43 -1.03 26.58
C ALA A 84 3.24 -0.49 25.76
N LYS A 85 2.75 -1.26 24.79
CA LYS A 85 1.75 -0.84 23.79
C LYS A 85 2.20 0.45 23.10
N ARG A 86 3.42 0.45 22.57
CA ARG A 86 3.98 1.61 21.85
C ARG A 86 4.52 1.19 20.49
N ALA A 87 4.41 2.09 19.53
CA ALA A 87 5.09 1.99 18.26
C ALA A 87 5.80 3.31 17.97
N TRP A 88 6.92 3.25 17.27
CA TRP A 88 7.70 4.42 16.87
C TRP A 88 8.21 4.22 15.46
N TRP A 89 8.32 5.28 14.67
CA TRP A 89 8.99 5.26 13.39
C TRP A 89 9.53 6.62 12.99
N SER A 90 10.46 6.61 12.04
CA SER A 90 11.01 7.81 11.41
C SER A 90 11.45 7.48 10.00
N GLY A 91 11.00 8.28 9.02
CA GLY A 91 11.60 8.31 7.69
C GLY A 91 12.68 9.38 7.56
N HIS A 92 13.18 9.92 8.68
CA HIS A 92 14.18 10.99 8.73
C HIS A 92 13.78 12.25 7.94
N ASN A 93 12.47 12.55 7.88
CA ASN A 93 11.86 13.61 7.05
C ASN A 93 12.04 13.40 5.53
N GLY A 94 12.43 12.20 5.10
CA GLY A 94 12.33 11.80 3.70
C GLY A 94 10.88 11.74 3.23
N ALA A 95 10.68 11.88 1.92
CA ALA A 95 9.39 11.70 1.29
C ALA A 95 9.38 10.42 0.47
N LEU A 96 8.23 9.75 0.39
CA LEU A 96 8.02 8.60 -0.49
C LEU A 96 7.47 9.10 -1.83
N TYR A 97 8.20 8.87 -2.91
CA TYR A 97 7.78 9.21 -4.26
C TYR A 97 7.11 8.02 -4.95
N PRO A 98 6.42 8.22 -6.10
CA PRO A 98 5.71 7.13 -6.78
C PRO A 98 6.55 5.88 -7.04
N GLU A 99 7.84 6.03 -7.36
CA GLU A 99 8.79 4.92 -7.51
C GLU A 99 9.06 4.16 -6.20
N ASP A 100 9.09 4.85 -5.06
CA ASP A 100 9.28 4.24 -3.74
C ASP A 100 8.05 3.42 -3.34
N LEU A 101 6.86 3.99 -3.55
CA LEU A 101 5.59 3.33 -3.31
C LEU A 101 5.47 2.06 -4.16
N ALA A 102 5.82 2.14 -5.45
CA ALA A 102 5.78 1.00 -6.35
C ALA A 102 6.79 -0.10 -5.96
N ALA A 103 8.00 0.29 -5.51
CA ALA A 103 9.00 -0.63 -4.99
C ALA A 103 8.50 -1.36 -3.73
N LEU A 104 7.85 -0.66 -2.80
CA LEU A 104 7.24 -1.24 -1.60
C LEU A 104 6.12 -2.23 -1.94
N LYS A 105 5.21 -1.89 -2.87
CA LYS A 105 4.13 -2.80 -3.31
C LYS A 105 4.69 -4.10 -3.91
N ARG A 106 5.72 -3.99 -4.77
CA ARG A 106 6.38 -5.17 -5.34
C ARG A 106 7.12 -6.00 -4.29
N THR A 107 7.77 -5.34 -3.34
CA THR A 107 8.42 -6.02 -2.22
C THR A 107 7.40 -6.79 -1.39
N LEU A 108 6.25 -6.19 -1.10
CA LEU A 108 5.16 -6.84 -0.37
C LEU A 108 4.63 -8.07 -1.09
N ALA A 109 4.38 -7.96 -2.40
CA ALA A 109 3.95 -9.09 -3.23
C ALA A 109 4.98 -10.24 -3.19
N ALA A 110 6.26 -9.93 -3.36
CA ALA A 110 7.33 -10.93 -3.31
C ALA A 110 7.48 -11.57 -1.92
N MET A 111 7.26 -10.82 -0.83
CA MET A 111 7.20 -11.37 0.52
C MET A 111 5.99 -12.30 0.69
N GLY A 112 4.84 -11.93 0.13
CA GLY A 112 3.66 -12.79 0.09
C GLY A 112 3.97 -14.15 -0.54
N ASP A 113 4.65 -14.15 -1.69
CA ASP A 113 5.10 -15.39 -2.33
C ASP A 113 6.10 -16.18 -1.46
N HIS A 114 7.03 -15.49 -0.79
CA HIS A 114 8.01 -16.11 0.11
C HIS A 114 7.35 -16.82 1.30
N PHE A 115 6.36 -16.18 1.92
CA PHE A 115 5.63 -16.73 3.07
C PHE A 115 4.43 -17.60 2.68
N GLY A 116 4.20 -17.82 1.37
CA GLY A 116 3.07 -18.61 0.88
C GLY A 116 1.70 -17.98 1.14
N GLY A 117 1.65 -16.66 1.33
CA GLY A 117 0.45 -15.89 1.63
C GLY A 117 -0.07 -16.03 3.07
N ASP A 118 0.58 -16.82 3.91
CA ASP A 118 0.16 -17.03 5.30
C ASP A 118 0.75 -15.95 6.22
N GLN A 119 -0.10 -15.04 6.67
CA GLN A 119 0.29 -13.99 7.62
C GLN A 119 0.15 -14.44 9.08
N GLU A 120 -0.67 -15.45 9.38
CA GLU A 120 -0.96 -15.88 10.77
C GLU A 120 0.23 -16.61 11.42
N SER A 121 1.10 -17.21 10.61
CA SER A 121 2.30 -17.89 11.08
C SER A 121 3.52 -16.98 11.23
N LEU A 122 3.43 -15.71 10.85
CA LEU A 122 4.54 -14.77 10.96
C LEU A 122 4.90 -14.50 12.42
N ARG A 123 6.20 -14.38 12.69
CA ARG A 123 6.70 -13.91 13.97
C ARG A 123 6.54 -12.39 14.07
N VAL A 124 6.57 -11.87 15.29
CA VAL A 124 6.35 -10.45 15.58
C VAL A 124 7.17 -9.48 14.72
N HIS A 125 8.44 -9.79 14.42
CA HIS A 125 9.29 -8.92 13.61
C HIS A 125 9.02 -9.02 12.11
N GLU A 126 8.65 -10.21 11.62
CA GLU A 126 8.25 -10.43 10.23
C GLU A 126 6.91 -9.76 9.95
N ASP A 127 5.93 -9.99 10.83
CA ASP A 127 4.63 -9.36 10.78
C ASP A 127 4.75 -7.83 10.85
N PHE A 128 5.61 -7.32 11.73
CA PHE A 128 5.86 -5.88 11.83
C PHE A 128 6.43 -5.29 10.54
N LEU A 129 7.44 -5.92 9.93
CA LEU A 129 8.00 -5.52 8.65
C LEU A 129 6.95 -5.50 7.54
N VAL A 130 6.26 -6.63 7.36
CA VAL A 130 5.27 -6.85 6.31
C VAL A 130 4.18 -5.78 6.38
N ARG A 131 3.72 -5.45 7.60
CA ARG A 131 2.72 -4.39 7.80
C ARG A 131 3.27 -3.01 7.53
N ARG A 132 4.48 -2.67 7.99
CA ARG A 132 5.07 -1.35 7.73
C ARG A 132 5.27 -1.11 6.24
N ILE A 133 5.74 -2.12 5.49
CA ILE A 133 5.83 -2.03 4.03
C ILE A 133 4.44 -1.82 3.42
N SER A 134 3.44 -2.61 3.83
CA SER A 134 2.07 -2.49 3.32
C SER A 134 1.49 -1.08 3.53
N PHE A 135 1.62 -0.55 4.74
CA PHE A 135 1.16 0.80 5.08
C PHE A 135 1.87 1.88 4.28
N TRP A 136 3.20 1.88 4.27
CA TRP A 136 3.97 2.91 3.57
C TRP A 136 3.83 2.83 2.05
N SER A 137 3.47 1.66 1.50
CA SER A 137 3.23 1.50 0.07
C SER A 137 1.97 2.22 -0.45
N GLU A 138 1.04 2.55 0.44
CA GLU A 138 -0.20 3.27 0.12
C GLU A 138 -0.18 4.73 0.60
N ALA A 139 0.91 5.20 1.20
CA ALA A 139 1.05 6.59 1.63
C ALA A 139 0.93 7.56 0.43
N PRO A 140 0.41 8.78 0.64
CA PRO A 140 0.40 9.82 -0.38
C PRO A 140 1.79 10.06 -0.98
N ALA A 141 1.88 10.12 -2.31
CA ALA A 141 3.13 10.48 -2.98
C ALA A 141 3.59 11.87 -2.56
N GLY A 142 4.84 11.97 -2.11
CA GLY A 142 5.43 13.19 -1.57
C GLY A 142 5.17 13.42 -0.07
N LEU A 143 4.46 12.52 0.62
CA LEU A 143 4.30 12.59 2.07
C LEU A 143 5.68 12.52 2.74
N THR A 144 6.03 13.57 3.46
CA THR A 144 7.22 13.55 4.33
C THR A 144 6.95 12.71 5.56
N MET A 145 7.92 11.88 5.95
CA MET A 145 7.82 10.93 7.04
C MET A 145 8.66 11.41 8.24
N PRO A 146 8.14 12.31 9.09
CA PRO A 146 8.84 12.74 10.29
C PRO A 146 8.91 11.61 11.32
N GLU A 147 9.66 11.85 12.38
CA GLU A 147 9.62 11.00 13.57
C GLU A 147 8.21 11.04 14.20
N ARG A 148 7.69 9.87 14.53
CA ARG A 148 6.39 9.70 15.17
C ARG A 148 6.47 8.62 16.25
N GLU A 149 5.68 8.84 17.29
CA GLU A 149 5.48 7.87 18.36
C GLU A 149 3.99 7.70 18.64
N LEU A 150 3.58 6.46 18.84
CA LEU A 150 2.23 6.04 19.12
C LEU A 150 2.10 5.40 20.49
N ASP A 151 1.02 5.79 21.18
CA ASP A 151 0.51 5.15 22.36
C ASP A 151 -0.69 4.26 21.98
N LEU A 152 -0.45 2.96 21.87
CA LEU A 152 -1.44 1.92 21.57
C LEU A 152 -2.20 1.46 22.84
N SER A 153 -1.93 2.07 24.01
CA SER A 153 -2.60 1.71 25.27
C SER A 153 -4.02 2.26 25.36
N LYS A 154 -4.31 3.33 24.62
CA LYS A 154 -5.65 3.86 24.48
C LYS A 154 -6.43 2.95 23.53
N PRO A 155 -7.57 2.38 23.96
CA PRO A 155 -8.42 1.68 23.02
C PRO A 155 -8.82 2.70 21.95
N PRO A 156 -8.58 2.41 20.66
CA PRO A 156 -9.20 3.20 19.62
C PRO A 156 -10.72 3.11 19.81
N GLY A 157 -11.42 4.21 19.51
CA GLY A 157 -12.86 4.24 19.63
C GLY A 157 -13.49 3.21 18.69
N GLU A 158 -14.39 2.39 19.21
CA GLU A 158 -15.44 1.80 18.37
C GLU A 158 -16.48 2.88 18.18
N THR A 159 -16.40 3.61 17.08
CA THR A 159 -17.48 4.52 16.70
C THR A 159 -18.26 3.84 15.59
N ILE A 160 -19.53 3.54 15.81
CA ILE A 160 -20.43 3.23 14.70
C ILE A 160 -20.71 4.58 14.03
N ARG A 161 -20.20 4.80 12.81
CA ARG A 161 -20.60 5.97 12.03
C ARG A 161 -22.09 5.83 11.68
N VAL A 162 -22.85 6.90 11.92
CA VAL A 162 -24.28 6.97 11.61
C VAL A 162 -24.50 8.20 10.77
N ALA A 163 -25.23 8.05 9.67
CA ALA A 163 -25.51 9.17 8.79
C ALA A 163 -26.31 10.28 9.53
N PRO A 164 -26.03 11.56 9.26
CA PRO A 164 -26.80 12.67 9.82
C PRO A 164 -28.31 12.55 9.57
N PRO A 165 -29.17 13.05 10.46
CA PRO A 165 -30.62 13.03 10.25
C PRO A 165 -31.02 13.74 8.95
N GLY A 166 -31.78 13.06 8.10
CA GLY A 166 -32.25 13.60 6.82
C GLY A 166 -31.35 13.27 5.62
N VAL A 167 -30.20 12.63 5.85
CA VAL A 167 -29.35 12.05 4.81
C VAL A 167 -29.98 10.77 4.30
N THR A 168 -29.96 10.58 2.98
CA THR A 168 -30.29 9.29 2.37
C THR A 168 -29.01 8.47 2.26
N VAL A 169 -29.00 7.32 2.93
CA VAL A 169 -27.93 6.33 2.79
C VAL A 169 -28.32 5.35 1.69
N PHE A 170 -27.40 5.12 0.76
CA PHE A 170 -27.60 4.14 -0.29
C PHE A 170 -26.92 2.81 0.06
N GLU A 171 -27.45 1.71 -0.48
CA GLU A 171 -26.77 0.41 -0.43
C GLU A 171 -25.77 0.32 -1.58
N GLU A 172 -24.70 -0.44 -1.40
CA GLU A 172 -23.73 -0.76 -2.46
C GLU A 172 -24.45 -1.25 -3.73
N GLY A 173 -24.16 -0.62 -4.87
CA GLY A 173 -24.72 -0.97 -6.19
C GLY A 173 -26.10 -0.37 -6.50
N ASP A 174 -26.64 0.54 -5.67
CA ASP A 174 -27.82 1.32 -6.04
C ASP A 174 -27.49 2.31 -7.17
N GLU A 175 -28.19 2.21 -8.31
CA GLU A 175 -27.97 3.09 -9.47
C GLU A 175 -28.09 4.60 -9.13
N ARG A 176 -28.84 4.96 -8.08
CA ARG A 176 -28.95 6.35 -7.63
C ARG A 176 -27.71 6.80 -6.87
N ALA A 177 -27.05 5.88 -6.16
CA ALA A 177 -25.74 6.12 -5.59
C ALA A 177 -24.73 6.42 -6.71
N GLU A 178 -24.79 5.67 -7.82
CA GLU A 178 -23.89 5.80 -8.98
C GLU A 178 -24.02 7.13 -9.75
N THR A 179 -25.12 7.88 -9.54
CA THR A 179 -25.35 9.16 -10.23
C THR A 179 -24.88 10.40 -9.46
N GLY A 180 -24.27 10.23 -8.27
CA GLY A 180 -23.78 11.35 -7.43
C GLY A 180 -24.88 12.29 -6.93
N GLY A 181 -26.13 11.85 -6.98
CA GLY A 181 -27.30 12.67 -6.71
C GLY A 181 -27.82 12.49 -5.29
N ILE A 182 -27.07 12.90 -4.28
CA ILE A 182 -27.57 13.41 -3.00
C ILE A 182 -26.38 14.08 -2.30
N GLU A 183 -26.39 15.40 -2.34
CA GLU A 183 -25.45 16.34 -1.73
C GLU A 183 -25.93 16.59 -0.31
N VAL A 184 -25.21 16.06 0.69
CA VAL A 184 -25.47 16.44 2.08
C VAL A 184 -24.14 16.67 2.75
N ASP A 185 -23.83 17.96 2.89
CA ASP A 185 -22.60 18.52 3.45
C ASP A 185 -21.36 18.37 2.55
N HIS A 186 -20.67 19.49 2.37
CA HIS A 186 -19.29 19.50 1.87
C HIS A 186 -18.37 19.21 3.04
N GLN A 187 -17.33 18.41 2.80
CA GLN A 187 -16.39 17.98 3.83
C GLN A 187 -15.89 19.18 4.64
N GLY A 188 -16.08 19.11 5.95
CA GLY A 188 -15.34 19.94 6.88
C GLY A 188 -14.02 19.24 7.16
N SER A 189 -12.92 20.00 7.23
CA SER A 189 -11.61 19.41 7.52
C SER A 189 -11.65 18.59 8.81
N ASN A 190 -11.25 17.32 8.69
CA ASN A 190 -10.58 16.52 9.71
C ASN A 190 -11.48 15.76 10.71
N GLU A 191 -11.80 14.50 10.39
CA GLU A 191 -12.04 13.48 11.41
C GLU A 191 -10.68 13.03 12.01
N ASP A 192 -10.21 13.73 13.05
CA ASP A 192 -8.93 13.38 13.71
C ASP A 192 -9.07 12.05 14.47
N GLY A 193 -8.52 10.97 13.92
CA GLY A 193 -8.09 9.78 14.65
C GLY A 193 -8.71 8.45 14.22
N ILE A 194 -7.99 7.37 14.55
CA ILE A 194 -8.25 6.01 14.07
C ILE A 194 -9.55 5.39 14.59
N LEU A 195 -10.49 5.17 13.68
CA LEU A 195 -11.77 4.49 13.95
C LEU A 195 -11.81 3.11 13.28
N TYR A 196 -11.90 2.05 14.07
CA TYR A 196 -11.93 0.68 13.54
C TYR A 196 -13.32 0.26 13.10
N LEU A 197 -13.36 -0.48 12.00
CA LEU A 197 -14.56 -1.16 11.55
C LEU A 197 -14.81 -2.41 12.39
N ARG A 198 -16.08 -2.80 12.48
CA ARG A 198 -16.44 -4.17 12.89
C ARG A 198 -16.06 -5.16 11.81
N CYS A 199 -15.60 -6.34 12.21
CA CYS A 199 -15.25 -7.38 11.24
C CYS A 199 -16.50 -7.87 10.49
N ASN A 200 -16.45 -7.83 9.15
CA ASN A 200 -17.45 -8.47 8.28
C ASN A 200 -18.86 -7.94 8.56
N ALA A 201 -18.98 -6.63 8.59
CA ALA A 201 -20.21 -5.94 8.90
C ALA A 201 -20.49 -4.86 7.85
N ASN A 202 -21.76 -4.53 7.71
CA ASN A 202 -22.17 -3.35 6.98
C ASN A 202 -21.73 -2.12 7.79
N SER A 203 -20.89 -1.30 7.16
CA SER A 203 -20.35 -0.06 7.70
C SER A 203 -20.73 1.09 6.78
N LEU A 204 -20.86 2.28 7.35
CA LEU A 204 -21.12 3.49 6.60
C LEU A 204 -19.80 4.01 6.03
N ALA A 205 -19.68 4.00 4.70
CA ALA A 205 -18.66 4.73 3.98
C ALA A 205 -19.16 6.15 3.72
N VAL A 206 -18.31 7.13 3.96
CA VAL A 206 -18.54 8.55 3.73
C VAL A 206 -17.40 9.03 2.86
N HIS A 207 -17.64 9.16 1.57
CA HIS A 207 -16.57 9.52 0.63
C HIS A 207 -16.99 10.67 -0.24
N ASP A 208 -16.00 11.33 -0.82
CA ASP A 208 -16.22 12.40 -1.77
C ASP A 208 -17.05 11.97 -3.00
N ALA A 209 -17.83 12.94 -3.48
CA ALA A 209 -18.66 12.91 -4.66
C ALA A 209 -18.45 14.19 -5.48
N ASN A 210 -19.16 14.30 -6.60
CA ASN A 210 -19.00 15.40 -7.56
C ASN A 210 -18.95 16.79 -6.89
N GLY A 211 -17.81 17.47 -7.03
CA GLY A 211 -17.59 18.80 -6.46
C GLY A 211 -17.19 18.83 -4.98
N HIS A 212 -16.55 17.78 -4.46
CA HIS A 212 -16.14 17.64 -3.04
C HIS A 212 -17.32 17.73 -2.07
N CYS A 213 -18.42 17.06 -2.44
CA CYS A 213 -19.57 16.86 -1.56
C CYS A 213 -19.50 15.45 -0.98
N LEU A 214 -20.08 15.22 0.20
CA LEU A 214 -20.08 13.89 0.79
C LEU A 214 -21.19 13.02 0.22
N GLN A 215 -20.87 11.75 0.01
CA GLN A 215 -21.81 10.68 -0.28
C GLN A 215 -21.75 9.58 0.78
N TYR A 216 -22.93 9.11 1.18
CA TYR A 216 -23.11 8.12 2.24
C TYR A 216 -23.59 6.78 1.66
N GLU A 217 -22.78 5.75 1.84
CA GLU A 217 -23.09 4.40 1.36
C GLU A 217 -22.91 3.35 2.47
N THR A 218 -23.79 2.36 2.50
CA THR A 218 -23.62 1.19 3.34
C THR A 218 -22.86 0.13 2.55
N ILE A 219 -21.64 -0.18 3.02
CA ILE A 219 -20.72 -1.11 2.38
C ILE A 219 -20.44 -2.26 3.34
N PHE A 220 -20.47 -3.49 2.84
CA PHE A 220 -19.99 -4.63 3.63
C PHE A 220 -18.46 -4.60 3.69
N ALA A 221 -17.91 -4.38 4.87
CA ALA A 221 -16.47 -4.15 5.07
C ALA A 221 -15.83 -5.21 6.00
N GLY A 222 -14.51 -5.36 5.87
CA GLY A 222 -13.73 -6.35 6.62
C GLY A 222 -13.13 -7.47 5.76
N PRO A 223 -12.46 -8.46 6.37
CA PRO A 223 -11.69 -9.49 5.67
C PRO A 223 -12.46 -10.32 4.62
N ASN A 224 -13.77 -10.50 4.81
CA ASN A 224 -14.60 -11.29 3.91
C ASN A 224 -15.38 -10.44 2.90
N SER A 225 -15.16 -9.13 2.86
CA SER A 225 -15.76 -8.27 1.85
C SER A 225 -15.15 -8.50 0.47
N SER A 226 -15.90 -8.17 -0.57
CA SER A 226 -15.36 -8.15 -1.94
C SER A 226 -14.24 -7.13 -2.02
N ASP A 227 -13.05 -7.61 -2.39
CA ASP A 227 -11.84 -6.81 -2.54
C ASP A 227 -11.42 -6.08 -1.23
N CYS A 228 -11.74 -6.65 -0.07
CA CYS A 228 -11.18 -6.25 1.24
C CYS A 228 -11.49 -4.81 1.67
N MET A 229 -12.71 -4.32 1.38
CA MET A 229 -13.19 -2.98 1.75
C MET A 229 -12.87 -2.60 3.20
N GLY A 230 -12.28 -1.41 3.34
CA GLY A 230 -11.89 -0.83 4.62
C GLY A 230 -10.51 -1.26 5.09
N LYS A 231 -9.77 -2.00 4.26
CA LYS A 231 -8.44 -2.49 4.62
C LYS A 231 -7.43 -1.37 4.41
N CYS A 232 -6.73 -1.01 5.47
CA CYS A 232 -5.55 -0.17 5.31
C CYS A 232 -4.39 -0.97 4.71
N GLY A 233 -3.71 -0.40 3.72
CA GLY A 233 -2.57 -1.01 3.02
C GLY A 233 -2.95 -1.65 1.68
N GLY A 234 -1.94 -2.15 0.96
CA GLY A 234 -2.10 -2.47 -0.46
C GLY A 234 -2.94 -3.71 -0.76
N GLY A 235 -4.07 -3.50 -1.44
CA GLY A 235 -4.91 -4.50 -2.10
C GLY A 235 -5.46 -5.62 -1.22
N CYS A 236 -6.17 -6.58 -1.82
CA CYS A 236 -6.51 -7.84 -1.14
C CYS A 236 -5.34 -8.81 -1.13
N GLY A 237 -4.87 -9.23 0.05
CA GLY A 237 -3.80 -10.21 0.15
C GLY A 237 -2.89 -10.03 1.38
N PHE A 238 -1.71 -10.64 1.28
CA PHE A 238 -0.65 -10.59 2.29
C PHE A 238 -0.26 -9.14 2.63
N GLY A 239 -0.05 -8.84 3.92
CA GLY A 239 0.24 -7.48 4.37
C GLY A 239 -0.93 -6.74 4.99
N THR A 240 -1.87 -7.45 5.61
CA THR A 240 -3.06 -6.81 6.21
C THR A 240 -2.69 -5.96 7.41
N ALA A 241 -3.08 -4.69 7.37
CA ALA A 241 -2.56 -3.66 8.24
C ALA A 241 -3.60 -3.21 9.30
N GLY A 242 -4.88 -3.27 9.00
CA GLY A 242 -6.01 -3.03 9.92
C GLY A 242 -7.27 -2.79 9.08
N TYR A 243 -8.45 -2.70 9.71
CA TYR A 243 -9.66 -2.23 9.03
C TYR A 243 -10.24 -1.02 9.74
N THR A 244 -10.31 0.11 9.04
CA THR A 244 -10.72 1.40 9.59
C THR A 244 -11.67 2.13 8.66
N TYR A 245 -12.36 3.14 9.19
CA TYR A 245 -13.33 3.89 8.40
C TYR A 245 -12.67 4.75 7.32
N ASP A 246 -11.54 5.40 7.58
CA ASP A 246 -10.94 6.28 6.57
C ASP A 246 -10.38 5.45 5.40
N CYS A 247 -9.86 4.25 5.71
CA CYS A 247 -9.50 3.28 4.67
C CYS A 247 -10.73 2.74 3.89
N LEU A 248 -11.93 2.72 4.49
CA LEU A 248 -13.16 2.30 3.81
C LEU A 248 -13.67 3.37 2.85
N ASP A 249 -13.61 4.62 3.28
CA ASP A 249 -13.99 5.78 2.49
C ASP A 249 -13.07 5.92 1.28
N HIS A 250 -11.76 5.82 1.54
CA HIS A 250 -10.72 5.75 0.53
C HIS A 250 -10.96 4.65 -0.51
N ASP A 251 -11.14 3.41 -0.06
CA ASP A 251 -11.41 2.26 -0.93
C ASP A 251 -12.67 2.48 -1.78
N ARG A 252 -13.72 3.05 -1.19
CA ARG A 252 -15.00 3.25 -1.88
C ARG A 252 -14.91 4.40 -2.89
N CYS A 253 -14.29 5.51 -2.52
CA CYS A 253 -14.03 6.64 -3.41
C CYS A 253 -13.27 6.17 -4.64
N GLY A 254 -12.16 5.45 -4.41
CA GLY A 254 -11.31 4.96 -5.48
C GLY A 254 -12.03 4.05 -6.48
N ARG A 255 -12.93 3.18 -6.02
CA ARG A 255 -13.71 2.32 -6.93
C ARG A 255 -14.70 3.08 -7.77
N LYS A 256 -15.35 4.08 -7.17
CA LYS A 256 -16.47 4.77 -7.78
C LYS A 256 -16.02 5.80 -8.81
N HIS A 257 -14.98 6.55 -8.45
CA HIS A 257 -14.46 7.65 -9.24
C HIS A 257 -13.28 7.24 -10.13
N GLY A 258 -12.89 5.95 -10.09
CA GLY A 258 -11.74 5.45 -10.81
C GLY A 258 -10.42 5.97 -10.22
N GLY A 259 -10.42 6.15 -8.90
CA GLY A 259 -9.41 6.73 -8.02
C GLY A 259 -8.02 6.71 -8.61
N SER A 260 -7.45 7.90 -8.70
CA SER A 260 -6.06 8.04 -9.07
C SER A 260 -5.19 7.84 -7.83
N PHE A 261 -4.01 7.27 -8.04
CA PHE A 261 -2.89 7.26 -7.08
C PHE A 261 -2.34 8.68 -6.81
N ASN A 262 -3.13 9.71 -7.10
CA ASN A 262 -2.74 11.10 -7.06
C ASN A 262 -3.40 11.73 -5.82
N PRO A 263 -2.64 12.08 -4.78
CA PRO A 263 -3.17 12.80 -3.62
C PRO A 263 -3.60 14.25 -3.95
N TRP A 264 -3.55 14.62 -5.22
CA TRP A 264 -4.04 15.89 -5.78
C TRP A 264 -5.24 15.66 -6.73
N ASP A 265 -5.84 14.48 -6.69
CA ASP A 265 -7.09 14.22 -7.40
C ASP A 265 -8.21 15.09 -6.84
N ALA A 266 -8.99 15.69 -7.73
CA ALA A 266 -10.07 16.59 -7.36
C ALA A 266 -11.37 15.86 -6.97
N GLU A 267 -11.37 14.52 -6.95
CA GLU A 267 -12.50 13.71 -6.48
C GLU A 267 -12.14 12.78 -5.31
N CYS A 268 -10.90 12.26 -5.20
CA CYS A 268 -10.52 11.37 -4.08
C CYS A 268 -9.16 11.67 -3.44
N GLY A 269 -8.55 12.82 -3.74
CA GLY A 269 -7.18 13.14 -3.34
C GLY A 269 -7.04 13.52 -1.86
N ASP A 270 -8.07 14.12 -1.29
CA ASP A 270 -8.22 14.47 0.13
C ASP A 270 -8.53 13.24 1.00
N GLU A 271 -9.34 12.29 0.52
CA GLU A 271 -9.56 11.00 1.21
C GLU A 271 -8.24 10.25 1.49
N TYR A 272 -7.24 10.40 0.61
CA TYR A 272 -5.89 9.88 0.82
C TYR A 272 -5.14 10.55 1.98
N TRP A 273 -5.41 11.84 2.22
CA TRP A 273 -4.84 12.59 3.34
C TRP A 273 -5.62 12.38 4.63
N GLU A 274 -6.92 12.13 4.57
CA GLU A 274 -7.72 11.81 5.75
C GLU A 274 -7.41 10.40 6.24
N ALA A 275 -7.24 9.43 5.34
CA ALA A 275 -6.78 8.10 5.72
C ALA A 275 -5.28 8.03 6.03
N ASP A 276 -4.52 9.12 5.89
CA ASP A 276 -3.06 9.11 6.11
C ASP A 276 -2.73 8.68 7.54
N ASP A 277 -3.54 9.09 8.50
CA ASP A 277 -3.30 8.75 9.88
C ASP A 277 -3.69 7.29 10.16
N ASP A 278 -4.74 6.78 9.53
CA ASP A 278 -5.11 5.36 9.55
C ASP A 278 -4.05 4.46 8.91
N PHE A 279 -3.45 4.88 7.78
CA PHE A 279 -2.33 4.21 7.15
C PHE A 279 -1.07 4.26 8.03
N LEU A 280 -0.80 5.40 8.67
CA LEU A 280 0.41 5.53 9.47
C LEU A 280 0.25 4.86 10.84
N HIS A 281 -0.94 4.92 11.42
CA HIS A 281 -1.15 4.76 12.84
C HIS A 281 -2.04 3.57 13.27
N SER A 282 -2.76 2.90 12.36
CA SER A 282 -3.66 1.81 12.77
C SER A 282 -2.91 0.61 13.39
N ILE A 283 -3.44 0.16 14.51
CA ILE A 283 -3.19 -1.08 15.24
C ILE A 283 -3.53 -2.26 14.33
N ILE A 284 -2.48 -2.72 13.66
CA ILE A 284 -2.13 -4.10 13.31
C ILE A 284 -3.30 -5.10 13.49
N GLY A 285 -3.97 -5.41 12.37
CA GLY A 285 -4.79 -6.64 12.21
C GLY A 285 -6.13 -6.60 12.90
N ARG A 286 -6.53 -5.41 13.34
CA ARG A 286 -7.76 -5.23 14.08
C ARG A 286 -8.87 -4.83 13.12
N CYS A 287 -9.95 -5.60 13.16
CA CYS A 287 -11.31 -5.11 13.13
C CYS A 287 -11.92 -5.49 14.49
N LEU A 288 -13.01 -4.83 14.88
CA LEU A 288 -13.69 -5.04 16.16
C LEU A 288 -14.68 -6.20 16.12
#